data_AF-A0A7C9HYS7-F1
#
_entry.id   AF-A0A7C9HYS7-F1
#
_cell.length_a   1.000
_cell.length_b   1.000
_cell.length_c   1.000
_cell.angle_alpha   90.00
_cell.angle_beta   90.00
_cell.angle_gamma   90.00
#
_symmetry.space_group_name_H-M   'P 1'
#
loop_
_entity.id
_entity.type
_entity.pdbx_description
1 polymer ?
#
loop_
_entity_poly.entity_id
_entity_poly.type
_entity_poly.pdbx_seq_one_letter_code
_entity_poly.pdbx_strand_id
1 'polypeptide(L)'
;MKVFVATLTLLTLMTTVEARPYPDRLGICYVFVSGKMTQRAPCVIGTGYGAGAQYMSLTFGTRDHAIEFPNSRPDLPPTLDGKVALTYRRDASFFSILKGKPLEDEEYMDCIKTKDGKTDVCYFRPS
;
A
#
# COMPACT_ATOMS: atom_id res chain seq x y z
N MET A 1 -1.26 -20.91 -46.48
CA MET A 1 -0.90 -20.92 -45.03
C MET A 1 0.30 -20.05 -44.63
N LYS A 2 1.01 -19.35 -45.54
CA LYS A 2 2.15 -18.48 -45.14
C LYS A 2 1.77 -17.02 -44.84
N VAL A 3 0.64 -16.53 -45.38
CA VAL A 3 0.25 -15.11 -45.25
C VAL A 3 -0.43 -14.80 -43.90
N PHE A 4 -1.17 -15.76 -43.33
CA PHE A 4 -1.85 -15.58 -42.03
C PHE A 4 -0.90 -15.50 -40.82
N VAL A 5 0.31 -16.05 -40.95
CA VAL A 5 1.30 -16.01 -39.86
C VAL A 5 1.92 -14.61 -39.74
N ALA A 6 2.12 -13.92 -40.86
CA ALA A 6 2.77 -12.60 -40.88
C ALA A 6 1.91 -11.51 -40.24
N THR A 7 0.59 -11.54 -40.43
CA THR A 7 -0.35 -10.55 -39.87
C THR A 7 -0.52 -10.67 -38.36
N LEU A 8 -0.36 -11.87 -37.78
CA LEU A 8 -0.51 -12.08 -36.34
C LEU A 8 0.68 -11.52 -35.53
N THR A 9 1.89 -11.63 -36.08
CA THR A 9 3.12 -11.07 -35.47
C THR A 9 3.12 -9.54 -35.39
N LEU A 10 2.41 -8.85 -36.28
CA LEU A 10 2.36 -7.38 -36.30
C LEU A 10 1.40 -6.81 -35.22
N LEU A 11 0.40 -7.59 -34.79
CA LEU A 11 -0.60 -7.14 -33.83
C LEU A 11 -0.08 -7.13 -32.37
N THR A 12 0.93 -7.93 -32.06
CA THR A 12 1.51 -8.02 -30.70
C THR A 12 2.55 -6.95 -30.39
N LEU A 13 2.97 -6.15 -31.38
CA LEU A 13 3.97 -5.07 -31.22
C LEU A 13 3.38 -3.74 -30.74
N MET A 14 2.05 -3.62 -30.64
CA MET A 14 1.35 -2.34 -30.37
C MET A 14 0.75 -2.25 -28.95
N THR A 15 0.93 -3.24 -28.08
CA THR A 15 0.40 -3.18 -26.71
C THR A 15 1.46 -2.66 -25.74
N THR A 16 1.69 -1.35 -25.76
CA THR A 16 2.33 -0.69 -24.60
C THR A 16 1.29 -0.61 -23.49
N VAL A 17 1.43 -1.46 -22.48
CA VAL A 17 0.69 -1.29 -21.22
C VAL A 17 1.29 -0.07 -20.54
N GLU A 18 0.66 1.09 -20.73
CA GLU A 18 0.99 2.29 -19.96
C GLU A 18 0.27 2.19 -18.62
N ALA A 19 0.96 1.69 -17.60
CA ALA A 19 0.52 1.87 -16.23
C ALA A 19 0.71 3.35 -15.90
N ARG A 20 -0.38 4.11 -15.74
CA ARG A 20 -0.29 5.53 -15.39
C ARG A 20 0.51 5.65 -14.09
N PRO A 21 1.69 6.30 -14.09
CA PRO A 21 2.44 6.50 -12.87
C PRO A 21 1.62 7.40 -11.94
N TYR A 22 1.31 6.92 -10.75
CA TYR A 22 0.85 7.79 -9.68
C TYR A 22 2.10 8.32 -8.97
N PRO A 23 2.24 9.65 -8.77
CA PRO A 23 3.45 10.20 -8.21
C PRO A 23 3.66 9.69 -6.78
N ASP A 24 4.86 9.18 -6.52
CA ASP A 24 5.30 8.81 -5.19
C ASP A 24 5.19 10.03 -4.25
N ARG A 25 4.76 9.77 -3.02
CA ARG A 25 4.67 10.81 -1.99
C ARG A 25 5.69 10.55 -0.90
N LEU A 26 6.28 11.63 -0.38
CA LEU A 26 7.09 11.56 0.83
C LEU A 26 6.17 11.61 2.06
N GLY A 27 6.50 10.80 3.06
CA GLY A 27 5.80 10.78 4.33
C GLY A 27 6.71 10.34 5.46
N ILE A 28 6.11 10.07 6.61
CA ILE A 28 6.80 9.45 7.75
C ILE A 28 6.17 8.07 7.97
N CYS A 29 7.00 7.04 7.98
CA CYS A 29 6.58 5.67 8.28
C CYS A 29 7.08 5.24 9.65
N TYR A 30 6.33 4.32 10.24
CA TYR A 30 6.51 3.86 11.61
C TYR A 30 6.39 2.34 11.65
N VAL A 31 7.20 1.70 12.48
CA VAL A 31 7.09 0.26 12.76
C VAL A 31 6.72 0.06 14.22
N PHE A 32 5.71 -0.76 14.47
CA PHE A 32 5.28 -1.14 15.79
C PHE A 32 5.59 -2.62 16.07
N VAL A 33 6.06 -2.92 17.27
CA VAL A 33 6.24 -4.29 17.76
C VAL A 33 5.54 -4.38 19.10
N SER A 34 4.60 -5.32 19.22
CA SER A 34 3.79 -5.49 20.44
C SER A 34 3.13 -4.19 20.90
N GLY A 35 2.66 -3.37 19.94
CA GLY A 35 1.98 -2.11 20.20
C GLY A 35 2.87 -0.90 20.51
N LYS A 36 4.20 -1.07 20.60
CA LYS A 36 5.17 0.00 20.85
C LYS A 36 5.88 0.42 19.57
N MET A 37 6.06 1.72 19.37
CA MET A 37 6.84 2.24 18.24
C MET A 37 8.31 1.85 18.42
N THR A 38 8.88 1.19 17.41
CA THR A 38 10.28 0.74 17.38
C THR A 38 11.09 1.46 16.33
N GLN A 39 10.44 1.99 15.28
CA GLN A 39 11.09 2.74 14.23
C GLN A 39 10.18 3.89 13.78
N ARG A 40 10.80 5.04 13.48
CA ARG A 40 10.22 6.19 12.80
C ARG A 40 11.23 6.66 11.76
N ALA A 41 10.83 6.79 10.51
CA ALA A 41 11.72 7.23 9.44
C ALA A 41 10.95 7.95 8.33
N PRO A 42 11.59 8.87 7.60
CA PRO A 42 11.08 9.31 6.30
C PRO A 42 10.87 8.11 5.39
N CYS A 43 9.78 8.12 4.62
CA CYS A 43 9.46 7.04 3.70
C CYS A 43 8.90 7.55 2.39
N VAL A 44 9.09 6.74 1.35
CA VAL A 44 8.43 6.88 0.06
C VAL A 44 7.16 6.03 0.11
N ILE A 45 6.05 6.66 -0.22
CA ILE A 45 4.72 6.05 -0.31
C ILE A 45 4.36 6.03 -1.78
N GLY A 46 4.64 4.89 -2.42
CA GLY A 46 4.24 4.64 -3.80
C GLY A 46 2.83 4.08 -3.83
N THR A 47 2.03 4.49 -4.80
CA THR A 47 0.70 3.88 -5.01
C THR A 47 0.49 3.55 -6.48
N GLY A 48 -0.33 2.55 -6.75
CA GLY A 48 -0.65 2.13 -8.11
C GLY A 48 -1.97 1.38 -8.15
N TYR A 49 -2.43 1.09 -9.35
CA TYR A 49 -3.61 0.27 -9.58
C TYR A 49 -3.39 -0.59 -10.81
N GLY A 50 -3.94 -1.79 -10.83
CA GLY A 50 -3.77 -2.75 -11.92
C GLY A 50 -4.33 -4.10 -11.55
N ALA A 51 -4.50 -4.99 -12.53
CA ALA A 51 -4.90 -6.40 -12.31
C ALA A 51 -6.07 -6.63 -11.32
N GLY A 52 -6.99 -5.66 -11.17
CA GLY A 52 -8.13 -5.76 -10.25
C GLY A 52 -7.84 -5.41 -8.78
N ALA A 53 -6.68 -4.80 -8.49
CA ALA A 53 -6.27 -4.36 -7.17
C ALA A 53 -5.64 -2.95 -7.17
N GLN A 54 -5.61 -2.34 -5.99
CA GLN A 54 -4.84 -1.16 -5.66
C GLN A 54 -3.58 -1.62 -4.92
N TYR A 55 -2.45 -1.04 -5.26
CA TYR A 55 -1.16 -1.38 -4.68
C TYR A 55 -0.61 -0.15 -3.98
N MET A 56 0.08 -0.39 -2.87
CA MET A 56 0.84 0.63 -2.16
C MET A 56 2.17 0.03 -1.69
N SER A 57 3.25 0.77 -1.85
CA SER A 57 4.56 0.42 -1.30
C SER A 57 4.96 1.45 -0.24
N LEU A 58 5.46 0.96 0.88
CA LEU A 58 6.06 1.80 1.92
C LEU A 58 7.56 1.49 1.98
N THR A 59 8.36 2.36 1.41
CA THR A 59 9.82 2.18 1.34
C THR A 59 10.50 3.10 2.34
N PHE A 60 11.19 2.54 3.34
CA PHE A 60 11.98 3.30 4.31
C PHE A 60 13.25 2.55 4.74
N GLY A 61 14.39 3.23 4.62
CA GLY A 61 15.69 2.59 4.75
C GLY A 61 15.91 1.56 3.64
N THR A 62 16.24 0.32 4.02
CA THR A 62 16.40 -0.81 3.09
C THR A 62 15.17 -1.72 3.03
N ARG A 63 14.07 -1.34 3.70
CA ARG A 63 12.85 -2.13 3.74
C ARG A 63 11.82 -1.55 2.79
N ASP A 64 11.13 -2.46 2.12
CA ASP A 64 9.94 -2.17 1.33
C ASP A 64 8.82 -3.07 1.82
N HIS A 65 7.64 -2.47 2.04
CA HIS A 65 6.44 -3.17 2.44
C HIS A 65 5.40 -3.05 1.34
N ALA A 66 5.02 -4.18 0.75
CA ALA A 66 4.04 -4.23 -0.32
C ALA A 66 2.65 -4.47 0.24
N ILE A 67 1.72 -3.59 -0.10
CA ILE A 67 0.34 -3.61 0.36
C ILE A 67 -0.58 -3.74 -0.85
N GLU A 68 -1.50 -4.69 -0.79
CA GLU A 68 -2.49 -4.91 -1.84
C GLU A 68 -3.91 -4.79 -1.28
N PHE A 69 -4.71 -3.94 -1.90
CA PHE A 69 -6.13 -3.76 -1.63
C PHE A 69 -6.94 -4.34 -2.80
N PRO A 70 -7.76 -5.38 -2.59
CA PRO A 70 -8.57 -5.95 -3.66
C PRO A 70 -9.69 -4.98 -4.07
N ASN A 71 -9.63 -4.43 -5.30
CA ASN A 71 -10.65 -3.50 -5.80
C ASN A 71 -11.92 -4.22 -6.25
N SER A 72 -11.76 -5.42 -6.82
CA SER A 72 -12.88 -6.21 -7.37
C SER A 72 -13.72 -6.91 -6.30
N ARG A 73 -13.20 -6.98 -5.07
CA ARG A 73 -13.83 -7.63 -3.91
C ARG A 73 -13.51 -6.83 -2.65
N PRO A 74 -14.18 -5.68 -2.43
CA PRO A 74 -13.87 -4.77 -1.32
C PRO A 74 -14.15 -5.37 0.06
N ASP A 75 -14.86 -6.50 0.11
CA ASP A 75 -15.11 -7.34 1.29
C ASP A 75 -13.91 -8.21 1.69
N LEU A 76 -12.94 -8.39 0.79
CA LEU A 76 -11.72 -9.13 1.10
C LEU A 76 -10.72 -8.26 1.88
N PRO A 77 -10.03 -8.84 2.88
CA PRO A 77 -9.00 -8.13 3.62
C PRO A 77 -7.81 -7.81 2.69
N PRO A 78 -7.09 -6.70 2.93
CA PRO A 78 -5.87 -6.41 2.21
C PRO A 78 -4.78 -7.42 2.56
N THR A 79 -3.70 -7.40 1.78
CA THR A 79 -2.46 -8.10 2.13
C THR A 79 -1.34 -7.12 2.45
N LEU A 80 -0.43 -7.55 3.33
CA LEU A 80 0.83 -6.89 3.68
C LEU A 80 1.93 -7.94 3.50
N ASP A 81 2.85 -7.70 2.58
CA ASP A 81 3.92 -8.62 2.19
C ASP A 81 3.38 -10.02 1.84
N GLY A 82 2.26 -10.05 1.10
CA GLY A 82 1.57 -11.28 0.67
C GLY A 82 0.78 -12.00 1.77
N LYS A 83 0.71 -11.45 2.99
CA LYS A 83 -0.05 -12.03 4.10
C LYS A 83 -1.32 -11.26 4.37
N VAL A 84 -2.40 -11.95 4.72
CA VAL A 84 -3.66 -11.32 5.11
C VAL A 84 -3.44 -10.33 6.25
N ALA A 85 -3.95 -9.12 6.07
CA ALA A 85 -3.72 -7.99 6.94
C ALA A 85 -5.01 -7.29 7.37
N LEU A 86 -4.89 -6.37 8.32
CA LEU A 86 -5.95 -5.53 8.84
C LEU A 86 -5.49 -4.09 8.82
N THR A 87 -6.34 -3.21 8.29
CA THR A 87 -6.13 -1.76 8.35
C THR A 87 -6.75 -1.20 9.62
N TYR A 88 -6.12 -0.18 10.18
CA TYR A 88 -6.59 0.55 11.34
C TYR A 88 -5.94 1.93 11.37
N ARG A 89 -6.27 2.74 12.37
CA ARG A 89 -5.68 4.08 12.53
C ARG A 89 -5.12 4.27 13.92
N ARG A 90 -4.07 5.09 14.00
CA ARG A 90 -3.51 5.60 15.25
C ARG A 90 -3.58 7.11 15.29
N ASP A 91 -3.69 7.65 16.49
CA ASP A 91 -3.47 9.07 16.73
C ASP A 91 -2.04 9.45 16.33
N ALA A 92 -1.85 10.53 15.58
CA ALA A 92 -0.52 10.94 15.09
C ALA A 92 0.40 11.53 16.18
N SER A 93 -0.17 12.01 17.29
CA SER A 93 0.54 12.64 18.41
C SER A 93 0.86 11.62 19.52
N PHE A 94 -0.10 10.79 19.88
CA PHE A 94 -0.05 9.87 21.02
C PHE A 94 0.14 8.40 20.62
N PHE A 95 0.06 8.08 19.32
CA PHE A 95 0.23 6.73 18.75
C PHE A 95 -0.74 5.66 19.29
N SER A 96 -1.79 6.08 20.01
CA SER A 96 -2.84 5.21 20.50
C SER A 96 -3.72 4.75 19.35
N ILE A 97 -4.24 3.51 19.44
CA ILE A 97 -5.19 3.01 18.43
C ILE A 97 -6.50 3.78 18.57
N LEU A 98 -6.96 4.37 17.47
CA LEU A 98 -8.23 5.08 17.44
C LEU A 98 -9.40 4.10 17.49
N LYS A 99 -10.39 4.42 18.31
CA LYS A 99 -11.66 3.68 18.37
C LYS A 99 -12.69 4.43 17.54
N GLY A 100 -13.06 3.88 16.39
CA GLY A 100 -14.02 4.51 15.50
C GLY A 100 -13.36 5.43 14.47
N LYS A 101 -14.12 6.39 13.93
CA LYS A 101 -13.62 7.35 12.95
C LYS A 101 -12.86 8.48 13.68
N PRO A 102 -11.73 8.96 13.14
CA PRO A 102 -11.08 10.18 13.63
C PRO A 102 -12.08 11.34 13.63
N LEU A 103 -11.96 12.25 14.61
CA LEU A 103 -12.75 13.48 14.62
C LEU A 103 -12.30 14.41 13.48
N GLU A 104 -13.18 15.34 13.07
CA GLU A 104 -12.75 16.49 12.28
C GLU A 104 -11.62 17.20 13.05
N ASP A 105 -10.52 17.51 12.37
CA ASP A 105 -9.30 18.13 12.91
C ASP A 105 -8.30 17.23 13.67
N GLU A 106 -8.58 15.95 13.88
CA GLU A 106 -7.58 15.03 14.45
C GLU A 106 -6.62 14.51 13.38
N GLU A 107 -5.32 14.73 13.59
CA GLU A 107 -4.28 14.08 12.78
C GLU A 107 -4.17 12.60 13.15
N TYR A 108 -4.25 11.74 12.13
CA TYR A 108 -4.13 10.30 12.30
C TYR A 108 -3.15 9.71 11.31
N MET A 109 -2.62 8.56 11.70
CA MET A 109 -1.77 7.71 10.89
C MET A 109 -2.60 6.54 10.37
N ASP A 110 -2.49 6.26 9.08
CA ASP A 110 -3.03 5.03 8.52
C ASP A 110 -2.06 3.89 8.83
N CYS A 111 -2.59 2.78 9.32
CA CYS A 111 -1.81 1.63 9.75
C CYS A 111 -2.33 0.35 9.11
N ILE A 112 -1.42 -0.59 8.91
CA ILE A 112 -1.71 -1.94 8.44
C ILE A 112 -0.85 -2.94 9.20
N LYS A 113 -1.47 -4.04 9.63
CA LYS A 113 -0.76 -5.13 10.30
C LYS A 113 -1.16 -6.49 9.77
N THR A 114 -0.23 -7.42 9.73
CA THR A 114 -0.54 -8.82 9.47
C THR A 114 -1.43 -9.39 10.58
N LYS A 115 -2.29 -10.37 10.26
CA LYS A 115 -3.17 -11.01 11.26
C LYS A 115 -2.39 -11.66 12.42
N ASP A 116 -1.17 -12.12 12.17
CA ASP A 116 -0.28 -12.67 13.20
C ASP A 116 0.45 -11.59 14.02
N GLY A 117 0.29 -10.31 13.67
CA GLY A 117 0.89 -9.16 14.36
C GLY A 117 2.40 -9.04 14.20
N LYS A 118 3.04 -9.84 13.34
CA LYS A 118 4.51 -9.80 13.14
C LYS A 118 4.98 -8.58 12.38
N THR A 119 4.17 -8.08 11.44
CA THR A 119 4.42 -6.83 10.73
C THR A 119 3.29 -5.88 11.07
N ASP A 120 3.63 -4.72 11.62
CA ASP A 120 2.70 -3.64 11.96
C ASP A 120 3.36 -2.32 11.58
N VAL A 121 2.88 -1.73 10.50
CA VAL A 121 3.45 -0.52 9.91
C VAL A 121 2.38 0.55 9.76
N CYS A 122 2.78 1.79 9.96
CA CYS A 122 1.92 2.94 9.75
C CYS A 122 2.62 3.97 8.89
N TYR A 123 1.84 4.81 8.22
CA TYR A 123 2.34 5.95 7.46
C TYR A 123 1.50 7.19 7.74
N PHE A 124 2.17 8.33 7.76
CA PHE A 124 1.58 9.65 7.84
C PHE A 124 1.99 10.45 6.60
N ARG A 125 1.00 11.03 5.93
CA ARG A 125 1.20 11.93 4.79
C ARG A 125 0.80 13.32 5.25
N PRO A 126 1.73 14.29 5.33
CA PRO A 126 1.35 15.69 5.47
C PRO A 126 0.42 16.05 4.31
N SER A 127 -0.75 16.60 4.64
CA SER A 127 -1.73 17.10 3.68
C SER A 127 -1.23 18.34 2.95
#